data_AF-D3PPR2-F1
#
_entry.id   AF-D3PPR2-F1
#
_cell.length_a   1.000
_cell.length_b   1.000
_cell.length_c   1.000
_cell.angle_alpha   90.00
_cell.angle_beta   90.00
_cell.angle_gamma   90.00
#
_symmetry.space_group_name_H-M   'P 1'
#
loop_
_entity.id
_entity.type
_entity.pdbx_description
1 polymer ?
#
loop_
_entity_poly.entity_id
_entity_poly.type
_entity_poly.pdbx_seq_one_letter_code
_entity_poly.pdbx_strand_id
1 'polypeptide(L)'
;MDTPLPVYIIGLRGLLNLIVLLLIGVSFLWNLPLLVREPHARQLRFFKFVAGFAVAAVVVELLVRTLFMGGVSWLHAVYGLLAASILWFVSGLEPGGWFRKSLEKPPEQVGPYFFWASLVCLLLWWRFIETGIARVPTQ
;
A
#
# COMPACT_ATOMS: atom_id res chain seq x y z
N MET A 1 -21.21 -21.63 18.82
CA MET A 1 -20.43 -20.65 19.60
C MET A 1 -20.26 -19.44 18.70
N ASP A 2 -20.82 -18.30 19.09
CA ASP A 2 -20.71 -17.06 18.31
C ASP A 2 -19.30 -16.50 18.52
N THR A 3 -18.54 -16.37 17.43
CA THR A 3 -17.21 -15.76 17.51
C THR A 3 -17.34 -14.28 17.86
N PRO A 4 -16.54 -13.76 18.79
CA PRO A 4 -16.71 -12.39 19.28
C PRO A 4 -16.28 -11.37 18.21
N LEU A 5 -16.98 -10.23 18.15
CA LEU A 5 -16.76 -9.17 17.14
C LEU A 5 -15.28 -8.78 16.94
N PRO A 6 -14.44 -8.62 17.99
CA PRO A 6 -13.02 -8.31 17.84
C PRO A 6 -12.25 -9.35 17.01
N VAL A 7 -12.62 -10.64 17.08
CA VAL A 7 -11.96 -11.70 16.31
C VAL A 7 -12.21 -11.54 14.81
N TYR A 8 -13.45 -11.20 14.42
CA TYR A 8 -13.77 -10.91 13.02
C TYR A 8 -13.00 -9.70 12.51
N ILE A 9 -12.89 -8.63 13.32
CA ILE A 9 -12.18 -7.40 12.94
C ILE A 9 -10.68 -7.67 12.76
N ILE A 10 -10.06 -8.44 13.67
CA ILE A 10 -8.65 -8.84 13.57
C ILE A 10 -8.40 -9.72 12.33
N GLY A 11 -9.34 -10.63 12.04
CA GLY A 11 -9.31 -11.46 10.84
C GLY A 11 -9.43 -10.64 9.55
N LEU A 12 -10.39 -9.73 9.48
CA LEU A 12 -10.61 -8.81 8.36
C LEU A 12 -9.36 -7.96 8.09
N ARG A 13 -8.74 -7.43 9.14
CA ARG A 13 -7.47 -6.70 9.07
C ARG A 13 -6.37 -7.55 8.40
N GLY A 14 -6.21 -8.80 8.82
CA GLY A 14 -5.25 -9.73 8.22
C GLY A 14 -5.54 -9.99 6.73
N LEU A 15 -6.80 -10.26 6.40
CA LEU A 15 -7.25 -10.47 5.03
C LEU A 15 -7.01 -9.24 4.14
N LEU A 16 -7.30 -8.05 4.66
CA LEU A 16 -7.13 -6.79 3.94
C LEU A 16 -5.66 -6.56 3.57
N ASN A 17 -4.73 -6.80 4.50
CA ASN A 17 -3.30 -6.70 4.21
C ASN A 17 -2.85 -7.69 3.14
N LEU A 18 -3.37 -8.92 3.17
CA LEU A 18 -3.05 -9.93 2.17
C LEU A 18 -3.60 -9.55 0.78
N ILE A 19 -4.83 -9.04 0.71
CA ILE A 19 -5.41 -8.54 -0.54
C ILE A 19 -4.57 -7.40 -1.11
N VAL A 20 -4.14 -6.44 -0.29
CA VAL A 20 -3.28 -5.35 -0.76
C VAL A 20 -1.95 -5.89 -1.29
N LEU A 21 -1.32 -6.84 -0.60
CA LEU A 21 -0.08 -7.46 -1.09
C LEU A 21 -0.27 -8.08 -2.49
N LEU A 22 -1.36 -8.83 -2.69
CA LEU A 22 -1.69 -9.43 -3.98
C LEU A 22 -1.97 -8.38 -5.05
N LEU A 23 -2.71 -7.32 -4.72
CA LEU A 23 -3.00 -6.22 -5.65
C LEU A 23 -1.72 -5.48 -6.07
N ILE A 24 -0.80 -5.23 -5.12
CA ILE A 24 0.51 -4.64 -5.42
C ILE A 24 1.33 -5.60 -6.30
N GLY A 25 1.30 -6.91 -6.01
CA GLY A 25 1.97 -7.93 -6.83
C GLY A 25 1.45 -7.96 -8.27
N VAL A 26 0.13 -7.93 -8.47
CA VAL A 26 -0.49 -7.81 -9.80
C VAL A 26 -0.08 -6.50 -10.47
N SER A 27 -0.09 -5.38 -9.73
CA SER A 27 0.36 -4.09 -10.24
C SER A 27 1.81 -4.13 -10.71
N PHE A 28 2.70 -4.76 -9.93
CA PHE A 28 4.12 -4.90 -10.27
C PHE A 28 4.31 -5.65 -11.58
N LEU A 29 3.69 -6.83 -11.72
CA LEU A 29 3.78 -7.62 -12.94
C LEU A 29 3.20 -6.88 -14.14
N TRP A 30 2.06 -6.22 -13.97
CA TRP A 30 1.42 -5.46 -15.05
C TRP A 30 2.20 -4.19 -15.43
N ASN A 31 2.97 -3.62 -14.50
CA ASN A 31 3.75 -2.41 -14.74
C ASN A 31 5.17 -2.69 -15.28
N LEU A 32 5.59 -3.94 -15.48
CA LEU A 32 6.89 -4.28 -16.06
C LEU A 32 7.20 -3.51 -17.37
N PRO A 33 6.27 -3.40 -18.34
CA PRO A 33 6.55 -2.66 -19.59
C PRO A 33 6.73 -1.15 -19.38
N LEU A 34 6.32 -0.60 -18.24
CA LEU A 34 6.35 0.84 -17.97
C LEU A 34 7.75 1.39 -17.71
N LEU A 35 8.75 0.52 -17.57
CA LEU A 35 10.16 0.92 -17.60
C LEU A 35 10.53 1.68 -18.88
N VAL A 36 9.84 1.40 -19.98
CA VAL A 36 10.13 1.98 -21.31
C VAL A 36 8.86 2.48 -22.03
N ARG A 37 7.71 2.53 -21.35
CA ARG A 37 6.42 2.93 -21.93
C ARG A 37 5.58 3.74 -20.95
N GLU A 38 4.69 4.56 -21.49
CA GLU A 38 3.69 5.27 -20.69
C GLU A 38 2.50 4.37 -20.28
N PRO A 39 1.92 4.59 -19.09
CA PRO A 39 0.78 3.82 -18.62
C PRO A 39 -0.48 4.18 -19.40
N HIS A 40 -1.26 3.16 -19.75
CA HIS A 40 -2.58 3.37 -20.34
C HIS A 40 -3.64 3.59 -19.24
N ALA A 41 -4.82 4.10 -19.63
CA ALA A 41 -5.87 4.49 -18.70
C ALA A 41 -6.33 3.39 -17.73
N ARG A 42 -6.26 2.11 -18.12
CA ARG A 42 -6.62 0.99 -17.22
C ARG A 42 -5.55 0.75 -16.15
N GLN A 43 -4.26 0.77 -16.52
CA GLN A 43 -3.15 0.71 -15.55
C GLN A 43 -3.24 1.85 -14.54
N LEU A 44 -3.52 3.08 -14.99
CA LEU A 44 -3.67 4.24 -14.10
C LEU A 44 -4.82 4.06 -13.10
N ARG A 45 -6.01 3.68 -13.58
CA ARG A 45 -7.17 3.41 -12.73
C ARG A 45 -6.92 2.27 -11.74
N PHE A 46 -6.30 1.19 -12.21
CA PHE A 46 -5.95 0.06 -11.35
C PHE A 46 -4.96 0.48 -10.27
N PHE A 47 -3.89 1.19 -10.62
CA PHE A 47 -2.91 1.66 -9.65
C PHE A 47 -3.52 2.59 -8.59
N LYS A 48 -4.42 3.51 -8.99
CA LYS A 48 -5.18 4.34 -8.04
C LYS A 48 -6.06 3.53 -7.10
N PHE A 49 -6.71 2.49 -7.62
CA PHE A 49 -7.49 1.57 -6.80
C PHE A 49 -6.58 0.87 -5.78
N VAL A 50 -5.42 0.35 -6.20
CA VAL A 50 -4.44 -0.26 -5.29
C VAL A 50 -3.96 0.73 -4.24
N ALA A 51 -3.65 1.98 -4.62
CA ALA A 51 -3.22 3.03 -3.69
C ALA A 51 -4.31 3.36 -2.65
N GLY A 52 -5.57 3.53 -3.07
CA GLY A 52 -6.69 3.76 -2.16
C GLY A 52 -6.91 2.58 -1.20
N PHE A 53 -6.79 1.35 -1.71
CA PHE A 53 -6.92 0.14 -0.90
C PHE A 53 -5.79 0.01 0.12
N ALA A 54 -4.56 0.34 -0.27
CA ALA A 54 -3.41 0.36 0.63
C ALA A 54 -3.59 1.41 1.74
N VAL A 55 -4.06 2.62 1.42
CA VAL A 55 -4.36 3.65 2.44
C VAL A 55 -5.42 3.15 3.42
N ALA A 56 -6.54 2.59 2.93
CA ALA A 56 -7.57 2.03 3.78
C ALA A 56 -7.03 0.89 4.67
N ALA A 57 -6.20 0.02 4.13
CA ALA A 57 -5.58 -1.08 4.86
C ALA A 57 -4.66 -0.59 5.99
N VAL A 58 -3.81 0.41 5.75
CA VAL A 58 -2.97 1.00 6.80
C VAL A 58 -3.83 1.63 7.88
N VAL A 59 -4.85 2.41 7.53
CA VAL A 59 -5.74 3.04 8.51
C VAL A 59 -6.43 1.98 9.38
N VAL A 60 -6.98 0.94 8.76
CA VAL A 60 -7.61 -0.17 9.49
C VAL A 60 -6.57 -0.91 10.35
N GLU A 61 -5.37 -1.17 9.86
CA GLU A 61 -4.30 -1.80 10.65
C GLU A 61 -4.01 -1.00 11.93
N LEU A 62 -3.76 0.31 11.79
CA LEU A 62 -3.39 1.17 12.90
C LEU A 62 -4.52 1.30 13.92
N LEU A 63 -5.77 1.40 13.46
CA LEU A 63 -6.95 1.44 14.34
C LEU A 63 -7.13 0.12 15.09
N VAL A 64 -7.12 -1.02 14.38
CA VAL A 64 -7.35 -2.33 14.99
C VAL A 64 -6.26 -2.66 15.99
N ARG A 65 -4.99 -2.37 15.67
CA ARG A 65 -3.89 -2.62 16.61
C ARG A 65 -3.96 -1.75 17.86
N THR A 66 -4.23 -0.46 17.69
CA THR A 66 -4.33 0.47 18.81
C THR A 66 -5.50 0.15 19.73
N LEU A 67 -6.65 -0.22 19.17
CA LEU A 67 -7.87 -0.46 19.94
C LEU A 67 -7.94 -1.88 20.54
N PHE A 68 -7.37 -2.89 19.88
CA PHE A 68 -7.60 -4.30 20.22
C PHE A 68 -6.33 -5.14 20.42
N MET A 69 -5.13 -4.62 20.11
CA MET A 69 -3.89 -5.42 20.14
C MET A 69 -2.73 -4.78 20.92
N GLY A 70 -3.01 -3.78 21.77
CA GLY A 70 -2.01 -3.19 22.65
C GLY A 70 -1.04 -2.21 21.98
N GLY A 71 -1.35 -1.74 20.77
CA GLY A 71 -0.59 -0.69 20.07
C GLY A 71 0.19 -1.17 18.85
N VAL A 72 1.02 -0.26 18.33
CA VAL A 72 1.74 -0.43 17.06
C VAL A 72 3.23 -0.17 17.29
N SER A 73 4.10 -1.09 16.83
CA SER A 73 5.53 -0.82 16.84
C SER A 73 5.89 0.22 15.78
N TRP A 74 6.82 1.11 16.10
CA TRP A 74 7.26 2.18 15.19
C TRP A 74 7.69 1.62 13.83
N LEU A 75 8.49 0.55 13.83
CA LEU A 75 8.99 -0.07 12.61
C LEU A 75 7.85 -0.59 11.72
N HIS A 76 6.83 -1.23 12.30
CA HIS A 76 5.66 -1.68 11.56
C HIS A 76 4.88 -0.52 10.96
N ALA A 77 4.60 0.53 11.75
CA ALA A 77 3.89 1.72 11.25
C ALA A 77 4.63 2.38 10.08
N VAL A 78 5.95 2.51 10.17
CA VAL A 78 6.78 3.13 9.13
C VAL A 78 6.69 2.36 7.80
N TYR A 79 6.74 1.02 7.81
CA TYR A 79 6.64 0.25 6.57
C TYR A 79 5.29 0.45 5.87
N GLY A 80 4.19 0.40 6.62
CA GLY A 80 2.85 0.63 6.07
C GLY A 80 2.67 2.04 5.53
N LEU A 81 3.04 3.05 6.34
CA LEU A 81 2.90 4.46 5.97
C LEU A 81 3.74 4.84 4.75
N LEU A 82 4.99 4.36 4.67
CA LEU A 82 5.86 4.61 3.50
C LEU A 82 5.25 3.98 2.24
N ALA A 83 4.83 2.71 2.30
CA ALA A 83 4.23 2.04 1.16
C ALA A 83 2.95 2.72 0.69
N ALA A 84 2.04 3.04 1.61
CA ALA A 84 0.79 3.73 1.29
C ALA A 84 1.04 5.13 0.72
N SER A 85 2.01 5.87 1.28
CA SER A 85 2.37 7.21 0.78
C SER A 85 2.96 7.15 -0.62
N ILE A 86 3.92 6.26 -0.89
CA ILE A 86 4.52 6.11 -2.22
C ILE A 86 3.43 5.78 -3.25
N LEU A 87 2.56 4.80 -2.98
CA LEU A 87 1.46 4.45 -3.86
C LEU A 87 0.52 5.65 -4.07
N TRP A 88 0.15 6.36 -3.00
CA TRP A 88 -0.76 7.51 -3.09
C TRP A 88 -0.18 8.64 -3.94
N PHE A 89 1.04 9.08 -3.67
CA PHE A 89 1.69 10.15 -4.42
C PHE A 89 1.93 9.78 -5.88
N VAL A 90 2.44 8.56 -6.15
CA VAL A 90 2.68 8.11 -7.53
C VAL A 90 1.37 7.96 -8.30
N SER A 91 0.26 7.58 -7.65
CA SER A 91 -1.06 7.56 -8.30
C SER A 91 -1.52 8.96 -8.77
N GLY A 92 -0.98 10.02 -8.17
CA GLY A 92 -1.22 11.42 -8.54
C GLY A 92 -0.29 11.95 -9.64
N LEU A 93 0.65 11.16 -10.15
CA LEU A 93 1.59 11.57 -11.22
C LEU A 93 1.02 11.46 -12.64
N GLU A 94 -0.14 10.84 -12.82
CA GLU A 94 -0.77 10.73 -14.14
C GLU A 94 -0.93 12.11 -14.84
N PRO A 95 -1.08 12.15 -16.17
CA PRO A 95 -1.37 13.39 -16.88
C PRO A 95 -2.60 14.11 -16.28
N GLY A 96 -2.39 15.34 -15.80
CA GLY A 96 -3.44 16.13 -15.14
C GLY A 96 -3.71 15.77 -13.66
N GLY A 97 -2.97 14.82 -13.09
CA GLY A 97 -3.06 14.40 -11.70
C GLY A 97 -2.66 15.47 -10.69
N TRP A 98 -3.19 15.36 -9.47
CA TRP A 98 -3.01 16.36 -8.41
C TRP A 98 -1.55 16.55 -8.02
N PHE A 99 -0.79 15.45 -7.89
CA PHE A 99 0.60 15.53 -7.48
C PHE A 99 1.46 16.08 -8.61
N ARG A 100 1.24 15.63 -9.86
CA ARG A 100 1.92 16.17 -11.04
C ARG A 100 1.77 17.69 -11.15
N LYS A 101 0.57 18.23 -10.90
CA LYS A 101 0.28 19.67 -10.94
C LYS A 101 0.96 20.48 -9.84
N SER A 102 1.30 19.84 -8.72
CA SER A 102 1.97 20.49 -7.59
C SER A 102 3.48 20.62 -7.76
N LEU A 103 4.06 19.93 -8.76
CA LEU A 103 5.50 19.94 -9.02
C LEU A 103 5.87 21.15 -9.88
N GLU A 104 6.93 21.86 -9.48
CA GLU A 104 7.53 22.93 -10.29
C GLU A 104 8.02 22.40 -11.64
N LYS A 105 8.59 21.19 -11.63
CA LYS A 105 9.08 20.47 -12.82
C LYS A 105 8.48 19.06 -12.85
N PRO A 106 7.30 18.88 -13.47
CA PRO A 106 6.70 17.56 -13.58
C PRO A 106 7.55 16.64 -14.46
N PRO A 107 7.61 15.34 -14.16
CA PRO A 107 8.37 14.40 -14.97
C PRO A 107 7.78 14.30 -16.38
N GLU A 108 8.64 14.24 -17.39
CA GLU A 108 8.22 14.07 -18.79
C GLU A 108 7.53 12.72 -18.99
N GLN A 109 8.13 11.67 -18.42
CA GLN A 109 7.62 10.30 -18.44
C GLN A 109 7.22 9.84 -17.06
N VAL A 110 6.09 9.16 -16.94
CA VAL A 110 5.60 8.69 -15.63
C VAL A 110 5.65 7.18 -15.47
N GLY A 111 5.72 6.44 -16.58
CA GLY A 111 5.79 4.97 -16.58
C GLY A 111 6.78 4.37 -15.56
N PRO A 112 8.07 4.77 -15.57
CA PRO A 112 9.06 4.21 -14.66
C PRO A 112 8.70 4.38 -13.18
N TYR A 113 8.05 5.49 -12.81
CA TYR A 113 7.63 5.73 -11.43
C TYR A 113 6.57 4.73 -10.97
N PHE A 114 5.59 4.38 -11.83
CA PHE A 114 4.57 3.38 -11.52
C PHE A 114 5.18 1.98 -11.33
N PHE A 115 6.17 1.61 -12.14
CA PHE A 115 6.91 0.35 -11.97
C PHE A 115 7.67 0.31 -10.64
N TRP A 116 8.51 1.31 -10.38
CA TRP A 116 9.34 1.35 -9.18
C TRP A 116 8.49 1.45 -7.91
N ALA A 117 7.41 2.21 -7.95
CA ALA A 117 6.45 2.26 -6.84
C ALA A 117 5.85 0.88 -6.55
N SER A 118 5.40 0.15 -7.58
CA SER A 118 4.88 -1.21 -7.38
C SER A 118 5.92 -2.16 -6.78
N LEU A 119 7.16 -2.15 -7.28
CA LEU A 119 8.23 -3.01 -6.75
C LEU A 119 8.60 -2.66 -5.31
N VAL A 120 8.89 -1.40 -5.04
CA VAL A 120 9.29 -0.95 -3.69
C VAL A 120 8.15 -1.19 -2.70
N CYS A 121 6.91 -0.88 -3.07
CA CYS A 121 5.77 -1.09 -2.20
C CYS A 121 5.47 -2.57 -1.99
N LEU A 122 5.76 -3.46 -2.95
CA LEU A 122 5.63 -4.90 -2.74
C LEU A 122 6.55 -5.36 -1.60
N LEU A 123 7.80 -4.91 -1.63
CA LEU A 123 8.80 -5.25 -0.60
C LEU A 123 8.47 -4.61 0.75
N LEU A 124 8.08 -3.33 0.77
CA LEU A 124 7.68 -2.65 1.99
C LEU A 124 6.42 -3.26 2.60
N TRP A 125 5.43 -3.61 1.79
CA TRP A 125 4.18 -4.20 2.26
C TRP A 125 4.38 -5.64 2.75
N TRP A 126 5.29 -6.38 2.13
CA TRP A 126 5.75 -7.67 2.65
C TRP A 126 6.36 -7.50 4.05
N ARG A 127 7.30 -6.55 4.22
CA ARG A 127 7.90 -6.24 5.54
C ARG A 127 6.88 -5.73 6.55
N PHE A 128 5.88 -4.97 6.11
CA PHE A 128 4.77 -4.51 6.94
C PHE A 128 4.00 -5.70 7.53
N ILE A 129 3.70 -6.72 6.72
CA ILE A 129 3.04 -7.94 7.19
C ILE A 129 3.94 -8.71 8.17
N GLU A 130 5.21 -8.94 7.82
CA GLU A 130 6.15 -9.71 8.68
C GLU A 130 6.32 -9.06 10.06
N THR A 131 6.57 -7.76 10.10
CA THR A 131 6.72 -7.00 11.36
C THR A 131 5.42 -6.89 12.15
N GLY A 132 4.28 -7.10 11.50
CA GLY A 132 2.99 -7.17 12.15
C GLY A 132 2.68 -8.53 12.78
N ILE A 133 3.33 -9.60 12.31
CA ILE A 133 3.18 -10.96 12.84
C ILE A 133 4.17 -11.20 13.99
N ALA A 134 5.37 -10.61 13.90
CA ALA A 134 6.39 -10.72 14.94
C ALA A 134 5.84 -10.25 16.29
N ARG A 135 5.67 -11.19 17.23
CA ARG A 135 5.22 -10.90 18.60
C ARG A 135 6.23 -9.95 19.25
N VAL A 136 5.73 -8.89 19.88
CA VAL A 136 6.50 -8.19 20.91
C VAL A 136 6.89 -9.27 21.94
N PRO A 137 8.18 -9.46 22.25
CA PRO A 137 8.57 -10.36 23.32
C PRO A 137 7.86 -9.88 24.58
N THR A 138 7.06 -10.74 25.21
CA THR A 138 6.62 -10.54 26.58
C THR A 138 7.88 -10.38 27.42
N GLN A 139 8.17 -9.16 27.84
CA GLN A 139 8.99 -8.92 29.02
C GLN A 139 8.13 -9.16 30.24
#